data_AF-A0A418QKV7-F1
#
_entry.id   AF-A0A418QKV7-F1
#
_cell.length_a   1.000
_cell.length_b   1.000
_cell.length_c   1.000
_cell.angle_alpha   90.00
_cell.angle_beta   90.00
_cell.angle_gamma   90.00
#
_symmetry.space_group_name_H-M   'P 1'
#
loop_
_entity.id
_entity.type
_entity.pdbx_description
1 polymer ?
#
loop_
_entity_poly.entity_id
_entity_poly.type
_entity_poly.pdbx_seq_one_letter_code
_entity_poly.pdbx_strand_id
1 'polypeptide(L)'
;MTRPAPVTVTLGGVYFDGHSSRDRAARLTLGPVVTLFLDGETHSFTPAELSVDPPLPGVRRVMRLPGGARFETTDFAPLLAWERAAGRNRALRGVAWLEGRWGSALGAVALACALLGAFVVWGIPALAAQ
;
A
#
# COMPACT_ATOMS: atom_id res chain seq x y z
N MET A 1 -21.98 9.85 2.47
CA MET A 1 -20.55 9.52 2.65
C MET A 1 -19.72 10.70 2.15
N THR A 2 -19.20 11.53 3.06
CA THR A 2 -18.40 12.72 2.72
C THR A 2 -17.01 12.25 2.29
N ARG A 3 -16.65 12.49 1.02
CA ARG A 3 -15.28 12.25 0.51
C ARG A 3 -14.33 13.13 1.34
N PRO A 4 -13.27 12.58 1.97
CA PRO A 4 -12.30 13.41 2.67
C PRO A 4 -11.70 14.43 1.69
N ALA A 5 -11.43 15.63 2.17
CA ALA A 5 -10.85 16.70 1.35
C ALA A 5 -9.56 16.22 0.67
N PRO A 6 -9.28 16.62 -0.58
CA PRO A 6 -8.06 16.24 -1.26
C PRO A 6 -6.86 16.79 -0.47
N VAL A 7 -6.09 15.88 0.15
CA VAL A 7 -4.86 16.25 0.84
C VAL A 7 -3.79 16.39 -0.22
N THR A 8 -3.24 17.59 -0.37
CA THR A 8 -2.06 17.82 -1.21
C THR A 8 -0.81 17.58 -0.38
N VAL A 9 0.10 16.74 -0.89
CA VAL A 9 1.34 16.37 -0.20
C VAL A 9 2.53 16.53 -1.14
N THR A 10 3.60 17.16 -0.66
CA THR A 10 4.86 17.27 -1.41
C THR A 10 5.89 16.32 -0.80
N LEU A 11 6.55 15.55 -1.65
CA LEU A 11 7.54 14.54 -1.29
C LEU A 11 8.87 14.88 -1.95
N GLY A 12 9.96 14.81 -1.19
CA GLY A 12 11.32 14.81 -1.71
C GLY A 12 11.75 13.39 -2.08
N GLY A 13 12.53 13.25 -3.14
CA GLY A 13 12.98 11.92 -3.55
C GLY A 13 13.92 11.92 -4.74
N VAL A 14 14.08 10.73 -5.30
CA VAL A 14 14.89 10.49 -6.48
C VAL A 14 14.01 9.95 -7.60
N TYR A 15 14.23 10.46 -8.80
CA TYR A 15 13.58 10.06 -10.04
C TYR A 15 14.52 9.19 -10.86
N PHE A 16 13.96 8.16 -11.48
CA PHE A 16 14.61 7.32 -12.49
C PHE A 16 13.74 7.31 -13.75
N ASP A 17 14.38 7.40 -14.91
CA ASP A 17 13.73 7.48 -16.23
C ASP A 17 13.20 6.13 -16.74
N GLY A 18 13.59 5.00 -16.13
CA GLY A 18 13.23 3.66 -16.56
C GLY A 18 14.08 3.09 -17.71
N HIS A 19 15.01 3.89 -18.24
CA HIS A 19 15.93 3.51 -19.33
C HIS A 19 17.39 3.44 -18.87
N SER A 20 17.73 4.20 -17.83
CA SER A 20 19.05 4.26 -17.22
C SER A 20 18.94 4.14 -15.70
N SER A 21 20.01 3.68 -15.06
CA SER A 21 20.09 3.61 -13.59
C SER A 21 20.53 4.93 -12.96
N ARG A 22 20.43 6.06 -13.68
CA ARG A 22 20.82 7.37 -13.17
C ARG A 22 19.71 7.94 -12.29
N ASP A 23 20.05 8.28 -11.06
CA ASP A 23 19.16 8.98 -10.16
C ASP A 23 19.22 10.50 -10.41
N ARG A 24 18.07 11.15 -10.31
CA ARG A 24 17.94 12.61 -10.38
C ARG A 24 17.12 13.08 -9.19
N ALA A 25 17.60 14.09 -8.46
CA ALA A 25 16.83 14.66 -7.36
C ALA A 25 15.54 15.28 -7.91
N ALA A 26 14.41 14.94 -7.30
CA ALA A 26 13.11 15.39 -7.75
C ALA A 26 12.17 15.69 -6.59
N ARG A 27 11.13 16.47 -6.86
CA ARG A 27 10.01 16.68 -5.93
C ARG A 27 8.71 16.22 -6.59
N LEU A 28 7.90 15.48 -5.84
CA LEU A 28 6.61 14.99 -6.30
C LEU A 28 5.50 15.56 -5.42
N THR A 29 4.58 16.31 -6.03
CA THR A 29 3.38 16.81 -5.38
C THR A 29 2.20 15.93 -5.74
N LEU A 30 1.62 15.26 -4.75
CA LEU A 30 0.43 14.44 -4.87
C LEU A 30 -0.79 15.27 -4.52
N GLY A 31 -1.70 15.49 -5.46
CA GLY A 31 -2.94 16.23 -5.26
C GLY A 31 -4.04 15.78 -6.24
N PRO A 32 -5.01 16.65 -6.59
CA PRO A 32 -5.95 16.40 -7.68
C PRO A 32 -5.24 16.14 -9.02
N VAL A 33 -4.12 16.82 -9.23
CA VAL A 33 -3.14 16.57 -10.27
C VAL A 33 -1.84 16.17 -9.57
N VAL A 34 -1.12 15.20 -10.12
CA VAL A 34 0.21 14.82 -9.65
C VAL A 34 1.22 15.63 -10.44
N THR A 35 2.15 16.28 -9.74
CA THR A 35 3.14 17.16 -10.36
C THR A 35 4.55 16.73 -9.96
N LEU A 36 5.38 16.40 -10.93
CA LEU A 36 6.80 16.10 -10.77
C LEU A 36 7.61 17.33 -11.16
N PHE A 37 8.46 17.80 -10.25
CA PHE A 37 9.45 18.83 -10.50
C PHE A 37 10.84 18.20 -10.60
N LEU A 38 11.47 18.34 -11.77
CA LEU A 38 12.71 17.68 -12.13
C LEU A 38 13.56 18.63 -12.99
N ASP A 39 14.77 18.96 -12.53
CA ASP A 39 15.71 19.84 -13.22
C ASP A 39 15.11 21.17 -13.74
N GLY A 40 14.18 21.75 -12.97
CA GLY A 40 13.50 23.00 -13.34
C GLY A 40 12.25 22.82 -14.21
N GLU A 41 12.04 21.63 -14.75
CA GLU A 41 10.87 21.26 -15.52
C GLU A 41 9.76 20.71 -14.63
N THR A 42 8.52 20.92 -15.08
CA THR A 42 7.32 20.48 -14.39
C THR A 42 6.54 19.53 -15.29
N HIS A 43 6.39 18.29 -14.86
CA HIS A 43 5.57 17.28 -15.53
C HIS A 43 4.30 17.03 -14.73
N SER A 44 3.16 16.98 -15.40
CA SER A 44 1.85 16.76 -14.77
C SER A 44 1.25 15.43 -15.22
N PHE A 45 0.65 14.72 -14.27
CA PHE A 45 0.01 13.42 -14.47
C PHE A 45 -1.33 13.38 -13.74
N THR A 46 -2.21 12.48 -14.16
CA THR A 46 -3.42 12.17 -13.40
C THR A 46 -3.08 11.17 -12.29
N PRO A 47 -3.75 11.23 -11.12
CA PRO A 47 -3.53 10.25 -10.04
C PRO A 47 -3.84 8.79 -10.43
N ALA A 48 -4.62 8.56 -11.49
CA ALA A 48 -4.96 7.24 -11.99
C ALA A 48 -3.79 6.57 -12.74
N GLU A 49 -2.90 7.38 -13.32
CA GLU A 49 -1.71 6.92 -14.04
C GLU A 49 -0.55 6.55 -13.11
N LEU A 50 -0.66 6.91 -11.82
CA LEU A 50 0.34 6.59 -10.81
C LEU A 50 0.03 5.25 -10.14
N SER A 51 1.00 4.34 -10.15
CA SER A 51 0.98 3.15 -9.30
C SER A 51 1.88 3.37 -8.08
N VAL A 52 1.40 2.97 -6.91
CA VAL A 52 2.15 3.09 -5.65
C VAL A 52 2.37 1.68 -5.16
N ASP A 53 3.63 1.24 -5.13
CA ASP A 53 3.97 -0.09 -4.66
C ASP A 53 3.55 -0.22 -3.17
N PRO A 54 3.23 -1.42 -2.66
CA PRO A 54 2.84 -1.60 -1.27
C PRO A 54 3.98 -1.23 -0.29
N PRO A 55 3.65 -0.80 0.94
CA PRO A 55 4.67 -0.45 1.93
C PRO A 55 5.42 -1.70 2.39
N LEU A 56 6.74 -1.70 2.18
CA LEU A 56 7.67 -2.71 2.69
C LEU A 56 8.54 -2.07 3.79
N PRO A 57 8.64 -2.69 4.99
CA PRO A 57 9.50 -2.19 6.04
C PRO A 57 10.96 -2.06 5.59
N GLY A 58 11.60 -0.93 5.88
CA GLY A 58 13.03 -0.72 5.61
C GLY A 58 13.39 -0.39 4.14
N VAL A 59 12.41 -0.27 3.24
CA VAL A 59 12.65 0.03 1.82
C VAL A 59 12.07 1.40 1.46
N ARG A 60 12.71 2.11 0.52
CA ARG A 60 12.17 3.35 -0.06
C ARG A 60 10.80 3.08 -0.69
N ARG A 61 9.88 4.05 -0.58
CA ARG A 61 8.56 3.96 -1.20
C ARG A 61 8.71 4.26 -2.68
N VAL A 62 8.28 3.32 -3.52
CA VAL A 62 8.36 3.45 -4.98
C VAL A 62 7.00 3.84 -5.53
N MET A 63 6.99 4.90 -6.35
CA MET A 63 5.86 5.33 -7.14
C MET A 63 6.23 5.21 -8.62
N ARG A 64 5.46 4.43 -9.37
CA ARG A 64 5.66 4.24 -10.81
C ARG A 64 4.86 5.28 -11.57
N LEU A 65 5.56 6.00 -12.44
CA LEU A 65 5.05 7.05 -13.31
C LEU A 65 4.80 6.47 -14.72
N PRO A 66 4.05 7.20 -15.57
CA PRO A 66 3.92 6.86 -16.99
C PRO A 66 5.28 6.68 -17.68
N GLY A 67 5.32 5.82 -18.69
CA GLY A 67 6.54 5.60 -19.48
C GLY A 67 7.61 4.73 -18.80
N GLY A 68 7.29 4.08 -17.67
CA GLY A 68 8.24 3.19 -16.98
C GLY A 68 9.17 3.90 -15.98
N ALA A 69 9.04 5.21 -15.86
CA ALA A 69 9.75 6.00 -14.87
C ALA A 69 9.30 5.65 -13.44
N ARG A 70 10.18 5.87 -12.46
CA ARG A 70 9.87 5.66 -11.05
C ARG A 70 10.41 6.79 -10.18
N PHE A 71 9.67 7.11 -9.13
CA PHE A 71 10.07 8.04 -8.08
C PHE A 71 10.16 7.30 -6.76
N GLU A 72 11.30 7.42 -6.09
CA GLU A 72 11.55 6.79 -4.80
C GLU A 72 11.71 7.84 -3.71
N THR A 73 11.01 7.66 -2.59
CA THR A 73 11.03 8.60 -1.46
C THR A 73 11.22 7.88 -0.14
N THR A 74 11.83 8.59 0.81
CA THR A 74 11.90 8.26 2.23
C THR A 74 10.86 9.02 3.05
N ASP A 75 10.02 9.85 2.43
CA ASP A 75 8.99 10.64 3.11
C ASP A 75 7.74 9.78 3.36
N PHE A 76 7.85 8.87 4.33
CA PHE A 76 6.81 7.89 4.63
C PHE A 76 5.54 8.52 5.20
N ALA A 77 5.67 9.43 6.19
CA ALA A 77 4.51 9.97 6.91
C ALA A 77 3.57 10.78 6.00
N PRO A 78 4.06 11.69 5.15
CA PRO A 78 3.21 12.46 4.26
C PRO A 78 2.55 11.57 3.19
N LEU A 79 3.29 10.62 2.61
CA LEU A 79 2.75 9.67 1.63
C LEU A 79 1.63 8.80 2.24
N LEU A 80 1.83 8.32 3.46
CA LEU A 80 0.84 7.49 4.15
C LEU A 80 -0.44 8.28 4.48
N ALA A 81 -0.35 9.57 4.79
CA ALA A 81 -1.51 10.43 4.98
C ALA A 81 -2.32 10.59 3.68
N TRP A 82 -1.64 10.78 2.55
CA TRP A 82 -2.27 10.83 1.23
C TRP A 82 -2.95 9.50 0.86
N GLU A 83 -2.27 8.36 1.05
CA GLU A 83 -2.85 7.04 0.75
C GLU A 83 -4.14 6.78 1.55
N ARG A 84 -4.15 7.18 2.83
CA ARG A 84 -5.34 7.07 3.70
C ARG A 84 -6.49 7.94 3.18
N ALA A 85 -6.22 9.18 2.80
CA ALA A 85 -7.23 10.09 2.26
C ALA A 85 -7.77 9.61 0.90
N ALA A 86 -6.90 9.09 0.03
CA ALA A 86 -7.25 8.56 -1.29
C ALA A 86 -7.94 7.18 -1.25
N GLY A 87 -7.97 6.52 -0.09
CA GLY A 87 -8.55 5.18 0.06
C GLY A 87 -7.78 4.08 -0.67
N ARG A 88 -6.50 4.31 -1.02
CA ARG A 88 -5.63 3.35 -1.70
C ARG A 88 -5.09 2.32 -0.71
N ASN A 89 -4.69 1.15 -1.21
CA ASN A 89 -4.09 0.06 -0.42
C ASN A 89 -4.92 -0.44 0.80
N ARG A 90 -6.25 -0.30 0.75
CA ARG A 90 -7.15 -0.72 1.84
C ARG A 90 -7.10 -2.22 2.17
N ALA A 91 -7.04 -3.08 1.16
CA ALA A 91 -6.98 -4.54 1.35
C ALA A 91 -5.63 -4.99 1.94
N LEU A 92 -4.53 -4.43 1.43
CA LEU A 92 -3.17 -4.73 1.90
C LEU A 92 -2.90 -4.17 3.31
N ARG A 93 -3.62 -3.12 3.74
CA ARG A 93 -3.63 -2.66 5.14
C ARG A 93 -4.22 -3.69 6.11
N GLY A 94 -5.24 -4.44 5.69
CA GLY A 94 -5.82 -5.51 6.50
C GLY A 94 -4.79 -6.62 6.75
N VAL A 95 -4.04 -6.98 5.71
CA VAL A 95 -2.95 -7.97 5.78
C VAL A 95 -1.78 -7.45 6.62
N ALA A 96 -1.31 -6.21 6.40
CA ALA A 96 -0.22 -5.63 7.19
C ALA A 96 -0.59 -5.47 8.68
N TRP A 97 -1.86 -5.23 9.00
CA TRP A 97 -2.34 -5.24 10.38
C TRP A 97 -2.36 -6.65 10.98
N LEU A 98 -2.72 -7.66 10.18
CA LEU A 98 -2.65 -9.07 10.57
C LEU A 98 -1.21 -9.52 10.82
N GLU A 99 -0.28 -9.15 9.94
CA GLU A 99 1.15 -9.42 10.06
C GLU A 99 1.77 -8.73 11.29
N GLY A 100 1.30 -7.53 11.63
CA GLY A 100 1.77 -6.78 12.80
C GLY A 100 1.34 -7.36 14.15
N ARG A 101 0.39 -8.31 14.20
CA ARG A 101 -0.14 -8.88 15.45
C ARG A 101 -0.11 -10.40 15.40
N TRP A 102 0.91 -10.98 16.02
CA TRP A 102 0.99 -12.42 16.32
C TRP A 102 -0.29 -12.99 16.96
N GLY A 103 -1.03 -12.17 17.70
CA GLY A 103 -2.31 -12.55 18.31
C GLY A 103 -3.41 -12.91 17.30
N SER A 104 -3.47 -12.27 16.12
CA SER A 104 -4.45 -12.65 15.09
C SER A 104 -4.10 -13.97 14.42
N ALA A 105 -2.81 -14.22 14.17
CA ALA A 105 -2.36 -15.53 13.68
C ALA A 105 -2.66 -16.64 14.69
N LEU A 106 -2.37 -16.40 15.98
CA LEU A 106 -2.69 -17.34 17.05
C LEU A 106 -4.21 -17.57 17.20
N GLY A 107 -5.01 -16.52 17.09
CA GLY A 107 -6.47 -16.61 17.12
C GLY A 107 -7.04 -17.41 15.96
N ALA A 108 -6.50 -17.23 14.74
CA ALA A 108 -6.90 -18.01 13.58
C ALA A 108 -6.55 -19.50 13.74
N VAL A 109 -5.37 -19.82 14.27
CA VAL A 109 -4.97 -21.21 14.58
C VAL A 109 -5.90 -21.81 15.64
N ALA A 110 -6.16 -21.09 16.73
CA ALA A 110 -7.05 -21.55 17.79
C ALA A 110 -8.47 -21.82 17.28
N LEU A 111 -9.00 -20.92 16.44
CA LEU A 111 -10.31 -21.09 15.81
C LEU A 111 -10.34 -22.32 14.89
N ALA A 112 -9.31 -22.52 14.07
CA ALA A 112 -9.20 -23.69 13.21
C ALA A 112 -9.17 -24.99 14.03
N CYS A 113 -8.38 -25.04 15.11
CA CYS A 113 -8.36 -26.18 16.03
C CYS A 113 -9.72 -26.42 16.68
N ALA A 114 -10.43 -25.37 17.09
CA ALA A 114 -11.75 -25.49 17.69
C ALA A 114 -12.79 -26.04 16.70
N LEU A 115 -12.78 -25.57 15.45
CA LEU A 115 -13.67 -26.08 14.40
C LEU A 115 -13.38 -27.53 14.04
N LEU A 116 -12.10 -27.90 13.93
CA LEU A 116 -11.69 -29.29 13.70
C LEU A 116 -12.11 -30.19 14.86
N GLY A 117 -11.86 -29.75 16.10
CA GLY A 117 -12.29 -30.48 17.30
C GLY A 117 -13.80 -30.64 17.35
N ALA A 118 -14.55 -29.58 17.04
CA ALA A 118 -16.00 -29.63 16.99
C ALA A 118 -16.51 -30.60 15.90
N PHE A 119 -15.87 -30.60 14.73
CA PHE A 119 -16.22 -31.53 13.66
C PHE A 119 -15.92 -32.99 14.06
N VAL A 120 -14.83 -33.26 14.75
CA VAL A 120 -14.51 -34.62 15.22
C VAL A 120 -15.49 -35.09 16.28
N VAL A 121 -15.82 -34.23 17.25
CA VAL A 121 -16.68 -34.61 18.39
C VAL A 121 -18.16 -34.68 18.01
N TRP A 122 -18.65 -33.80 17.14
CA TRP A 122 -20.08 -33.72 16.80
C TRP A 122 -20.37 -34.04 15.34
N GLY A 123 -19.49 -33.64 14.42
CA GLY A 123 -19.67 -33.88 12.99
C GLY A 123 -19.56 -35.35 12.61
N ILE A 124 -18.49 -36.03 13.03
CA ILE A 124 -18.28 -37.46 12.73
C ILE A 124 -19.42 -38.33 13.31
N PRO A 125 -19.82 -38.19 14.59
CA PRO A 125 -20.93 -38.99 15.12
C PRO A 125 -22.27 -38.72 14.44
N ALA A 126 -22.56 -37.46 14.08
CA ALA A 126 -23.78 -37.11 13.38
C ALA A 126 -23.84 -37.73 11.97
N LEU A 127 -22.70 -37.78 11.26
CA LEU A 127 -22.59 -38.44 9.96
C LEU A 127 -22.63 -39.96 10.05
N ALA A 128 -22.08 -40.55 11.12
CA ALA A 128 -22.13 -41.99 11.35
C ALA A 128 -23.51 -42.50 11.80
N ALA A 129 -24.40 -41.59 12.23
CA ALA A 129 -25.77 -41.90 12.61
C ALA A 129 -26.77 -41.82 11.44
N GLN A 130 -26.31 -41.47 10.23
CA GLN A 130 -27.06 -41.55 8.98
C GLN A 130 -26.72 -42.82 8.20
#